data_AF-A0A523RW70-F1
#
_entry.id   AF-A0A523RW70-F1
#
_cell.length_a   1.000
_cell.length_b   1.000
_cell.length_c   1.000
_cell.angle_alpha   90.00
_cell.angle_beta   90.00
_cell.angle_gamma   90.00
#
_symmetry.space_group_name_H-M   'P 1'
#
loop_
_entity.id
_entity.type
_entity.pdbx_description
1 polymer ?
#
loop_
_entity_poly.entity_id
_entity_poly.type
_entity_poly.pdbx_seq_one_letter_code
_entity_poly.pdbx_strand_id
1 'polypeptide(L)'
;MRKRRFCVLAAALISLLILLLIFVLPSWRKPPEIGENIVKNPSFEKERKGKPTAWEVESWAKAPEAARHTLEEGKAFRGTKFVMIENLIANHAAFTQLIRVEENSIYKIYGWIKTENVGRDNKGANIGIEGKMDNSKDIRGSNGKWKPVELYARTGEDVISFKLMLNLGGYASLNTGKAFFDEIVVKEVENVPGGAHVVSINWEEKGRNSFQSTFSIMGYEITLPKDIWKFFLSAAFVIIAGILFFIYVRRHSTQTGRTL
;
A
#
# COMPACT_ATOMS: atom_id res chain seq x y z
N MET A 1 26.74 35.60 38.12
CA MET A 1 26.04 34.30 38.15
C MET A 1 24.78 34.22 37.28
N ARG A 2 23.93 35.26 37.22
CA ARG A 2 22.65 35.27 36.47
C ARG A 2 22.77 35.09 34.95
N LYS A 3 23.79 35.67 34.30
CA LYS A 3 24.05 35.54 32.85
C LYS A 3 24.47 34.14 32.41
N ARG A 4 25.27 33.43 33.23
CA ARG A 4 25.69 32.03 32.95
C ARG A 4 24.51 31.05 32.99
N ARG A 5 23.57 31.24 33.93
CA ARG A 5 22.34 30.42 34.00
C ARG A 5 21.42 30.65 32.80
N PHE A 6 21.35 31.89 32.29
CA PHE A 6 20.57 32.22 31.09
C PHE A 6 21.14 31.58 29.81
N CYS A 7 22.47 31.59 29.62
CA CYS A 7 23.10 30.94 28.48
C CYS A 7 22.94 29.41 28.49
N VAL A 8 23.02 28.78 29.67
CA VAL A 8 22.84 27.33 29.81
C VAL A 8 21.39 26.92 29.52
N LEU A 9 20.42 27.69 30.00
CA LEU A 9 18.99 27.43 29.72
C LEU A 9 18.65 27.65 28.24
N ALA A 10 19.20 28.69 27.61
CA ALA A 10 19.02 28.94 26.18
C ALA A 10 19.63 27.83 25.32
N ALA A 11 20.84 27.35 25.65
CA ALA A 11 21.48 26.24 24.96
C ALA A 11 20.66 24.93 25.11
N ALA A 12 20.17 24.63 26.32
CA ALA A 12 19.32 23.45 26.56
C ALA A 12 17.99 23.51 25.77
N LEU A 13 17.36 24.68 25.68
CA LEU A 13 16.15 24.89 24.88
C LEU A 13 16.41 24.72 23.39
N ILE A 14 17.53 25.25 22.87
CA ILE A 14 17.93 25.07 21.47
C ILE A 14 18.24 23.60 21.18
N SER A 15 18.96 22.90 22.05
CA SER A 15 19.24 21.47 21.91
C SER A 15 17.96 20.63 21.94
N LEU A 16 16.99 20.95 22.82
CA LEU A 16 15.70 20.29 22.87
C LEU A 16 14.89 20.55 21.59
N LEU A 17 14.90 21.78 21.07
CA LEU A 17 14.21 22.16 19.83
C LEU A 17 14.81 21.42 18.62
N ILE A 18 16.14 21.29 18.56
CA ILE A 18 16.85 20.52 17.52
C ILE A 18 16.52 19.03 17.63
N LEU A 19 16.48 18.46 18.84
CA LEU A 19 16.09 17.06 19.07
C LEU A 19 14.65 16.79 18.65
N LEU A 20 13.74 17.72 18.93
CA LEU A 20 12.34 17.64 18.56
C LEU A 20 12.15 17.77 17.04
N LEU A 21 12.92 18.65 16.39
CA LEU A 21 13.02 18.72 14.93
C LEU A 21 13.53 17.40 14.33
N ILE A 22 14.59 16.78 14.89
CA ILE A 22 15.12 15.50 14.42
C ILE A 22 14.09 14.37 14.53
N PHE A 23 13.20 14.40 15.52
CA PHE A 23 12.12 13.41 15.69
C PHE A 23 10.88 13.66 14.82
N VAL A 24 10.64 14.91 14.38
CA VAL A 24 9.51 15.25 13.50
C VAL A 24 9.85 15.03 12.02
N LEU A 25 11.10 15.27 11.62
CA LEU A 25 11.60 15.11 10.24
C LEU A 25 11.57 13.69 9.62
N PRO A 26 11.57 12.55 10.35
CA PRO A 26 11.53 11.22 9.75
C PRO A 26 10.18 10.94 9.08
N SER A 27 9.10 11.56 9.57
CA SER A 27 7.74 11.35 9.08
C SER A 27 7.50 11.85 7.64
N TRP A 28 8.44 12.63 7.08
CA TRP A 28 8.35 13.17 5.71
C TRP A 28 9.40 12.61 4.76
N ARG A 29 10.23 11.66 5.20
CA ARG A 29 11.15 10.97 4.29
C ARG A 29 10.34 10.03 3.41
N LYS A 30 10.21 10.39 2.12
CA LYS A 30 9.75 9.45 1.10
C LYS A 30 10.66 8.21 1.20
N PRO A 31 10.10 6.99 1.24
CA PRO A 31 10.87 5.76 1.20
C PRO A 31 11.84 5.81 0.00
N PRO A 32 13.04 5.22 0.12
CA PRO A 32 13.89 5.02 -1.03
C PRO A 32 13.09 4.28 -2.12
N GLU A 33 12.99 4.88 -3.30
CA GLU A 33 12.40 4.24 -4.47
C GLU A 33 13.42 3.24 -4.99
N ILE A 34 13.07 1.95 -4.93
CA ILE A 34 13.88 0.87 -5.50
C ILE A 34 13.37 0.65 -6.92
N GLY A 35 14.20 0.96 -7.91
CA GLY A 35 13.93 0.62 -9.31
C GLY A 35 13.15 1.65 -10.12
N GLU A 36 12.96 1.31 -11.39
CA GLU A 36 12.32 2.14 -12.40
C GLU A 36 10.78 2.01 -12.34
N ASN A 37 10.07 2.90 -13.04
CA ASN A 37 8.63 2.76 -13.20
C ASN A 37 8.32 1.50 -14.03
N ILE A 38 7.64 0.53 -13.43
CA ILE A 38 7.34 -0.76 -14.08
C ILE A 38 6.10 -0.71 -14.98
N VAL A 39 5.34 0.39 -14.95
CA VAL A 39 4.18 0.64 -15.84
C VAL A 39 4.64 0.85 -17.28
N LYS A 40 4.02 0.15 -18.23
CA LYS A 40 4.23 0.38 -19.65
C LYS A 40 3.31 1.48 -20.15
N ASN A 41 3.87 2.37 -20.97
CA ASN A 41 3.18 3.56 -21.50
C ASN A 41 2.50 4.41 -20.38
N PRO A 42 3.25 4.85 -19.36
CA PRO A 42 2.67 5.50 -18.17
C PRO A 42 2.08 6.89 -18.43
N SER A 43 2.53 7.56 -19.49
CA SER A 43 2.10 8.90 -19.93
C SER A 43 1.14 8.84 -21.12
N PHE A 44 0.74 7.63 -21.56
CA PHE A 44 -0.22 7.41 -22.65
C PHE A 44 0.17 7.91 -24.05
N GLU A 45 1.37 8.46 -24.23
CA GLU A 45 1.87 9.03 -25.49
C GLU A 45 1.98 8.02 -26.63
N LYS A 46 2.20 6.73 -26.31
CA LYS A 46 2.32 5.67 -27.34
C LYS A 46 0.95 5.11 -27.67
N GLU A 47 0.52 5.28 -28.91
CA GLU A 47 -0.78 4.81 -29.39
C GLU A 47 -0.69 3.78 -30.51
N ARG A 48 -1.75 2.97 -30.64
CA ARG A 48 -1.96 2.07 -31.79
C ARG A 48 -3.45 2.00 -32.08
N LYS A 49 -3.85 2.37 -33.31
CA LYS A 49 -5.25 2.40 -33.75
C LYS A 49 -6.14 3.25 -32.81
N GLY A 50 -5.66 4.43 -32.40
CA GLY A 50 -6.40 5.36 -31.54
C GLY A 50 -6.58 4.92 -30.08
N LYS A 51 -5.82 3.91 -29.62
CA LYS A 51 -5.84 3.42 -28.24
C LYS A 51 -4.44 3.49 -27.62
N PRO A 52 -4.32 3.75 -26.31
CA PRO A 52 -3.04 3.72 -25.63
C PRO A 52 -2.47 2.30 -25.67
N THR A 53 -1.22 2.16 -26.09
CA THR A 53 -0.54 0.86 -26.09
C THR A 53 -0.37 0.33 -24.67
N ALA A 54 -0.39 -1.00 -24.50
CA ALA A 54 -0.23 -1.72 -23.22
C ALA A 54 -1.34 -1.50 -22.17
N TRP A 55 -2.40 -0.78 -22.51
CA TRP A 55 -3.57 -0.59 -21.65
C TRP A 55 -4.80 -1.26 -22.24
N GLU A 56 -5.57 -1.91 -21.37
CA GLU A 56 -6.87 -2.51 -21.67
C GLU A 56 -7.99 -1.71 -21.00
N VAL A 57 -9.23 -2.04 -21.32
CA VAL A 57 -10.41 -1.36 -20.78
C VAL A 57 -11.40 -2.38 -20.24
N GLU A 58 -12.02 -2.04 -19.11
CA GLU A 58 -13.04 -2.86 -18.47
C GLU A 58 -14.23 -1.99 -18.04
N SER A 59 -15.42 -2.58 -18.00
CA SER A 59 -16.62 -1.95 -17.46
C SER A 59 -17.59 -2.98 -16.93
N TRP A 60 -18.26 -2.64 -15.84
CA TRP A 60 -19.33 -3.44 -15.26
C TRP A 60 -20.52 -3.54 -16.22
N ALA A 61 -21.11 -2.41 -16.60
CA ALA A 61 -22.06 -2.35 -17.70
C ALA A 61 -21.30 -2.25 -19.03
N LYS A 62 -21.48 -3.24 -19.90
CA LYS A 62 -20.73 -3.41 -21.16
C LYS A 62 -21.38 -2.75 -22.38
N ALA A 63 -22.57 -2.19 -22.23
CA ALA A 63 -23.26 -1.56 -23.33
C ALA A 63 -22.50 -0.30 -23.80
N PRO A 64 -22.36 -0.03 -25.10
CA PRO A 64 -21.61 1.13 -25.62
C PRO A 64 -22.09 2.49 -25.09
N GLU A 65 -23.36 2.57 -24.71
CA GLU A 65 -24.01 3.73 -24.12
C GLU A 65 -23.78 3.86 -22.61
N ALA A 66 -23.14 2.87 -21.96
CA ALA A 66 -22.92 2.89 -20.52
C ALA A 66 -21.63 3.63 -20.13
N ALA A 67 -20.54 3.40 -20.88
CA ALA A 67 -19.26 4.05 -20.64
C ALA A 67 -18.42 4.18 -21.92
N ARG A 68 -17.54 5.19 -21.95
CA ARG A 68 -16.55 5.39 -23.01
C ARG A 68 -15.15 5.45 -22.40
N HIS A 69 -14.20 4.85 -23.12
CA HIS A 69 -12.77 4.91 -22.81
C HIS A 69 -12.05 5.48 -24.02
N THR A 70 -11.40 6.61 -23.87
CA THR A 70 -10.74 7.31 -24.98
C THR A 70 -9.31 7.70 -24.62
N LEU A 71 -8.48 7.80 -25.66
CA LEU A 71 -7.21 8.50 -25.62
C LEU A 71 -7.48 9.92 -26.12
N GLU A 72 -7.23 10.90 -25.27
CA GLU A 72 -7.47 12.31 -25.55
C GLU A 72 -6.13 13.03 -25.78
N GLU A 73 -6.17 14.12 -26.54
CA GLU A 73 -5.04 15.03 -26.73
C GLU A 73 -5.39 16.42 -26.20
N GLY A 74 -4.42 17.12 -25.59
CA GLY A 74 -4.58 18.50 -25.14
C GLY A 74 -3.87 18.77 -23.81
N LYS A 75 -4.62 19.27 -22.82
CA LYS A 75 -4.09 19.66 -21.50
C LYS A 75 -3.85 18.45 -20.59
N ALA A 76 -2.99 17.54 -21.06
CA ALA A 76 -2.39 16.48 -20.27
C ALA A 76 -1.69 17.05 -19.03
N PHE A 77 -1.45 16.23 -18.01
CA PHE A 77 -0.59 16.64 -16.91
C PHE A 77 0.87 16.73 -17.38
N ARG A 78 1.30 15.78 -18.22
CA ARG A 78 2.59 15.81 -18.91
C ARG A 78 2.44 15.33 -20.34
N GLY A 79 3.23 15.88 -21.26
CA GLY A 79 3.14 15.53 -22.68
C GLY A 79 1.90 16.17 -23.32
N THR A 80 1.28 15.47 -24.27
CA THR A 80 0.09 15.94 -24.98
C THR A 80 -1.09 15.00 -24.84
N LYS A 81 -0.90 13.74 -24.44
CA LYS A 81 -1.97 12.72 -24.38
C LYS A 81 -2.28 12.28 -22.96
N PHE A 82 -3.53 11.89 -22.75
CA PHE A 82 -4.01 11.31 -21.49
C PHE A 82 -5.23 10.43 -21.77
N VAL A 83 -5.58 9.53 -20.83
CA VAL A 83 -6.78 8.69 -20.99
C VAL A 83 -7.97 9.26 -20.25
N MET A 84 -9.17 9.02 -20.80
CA MET A 84 -10.43 9.47 -20.25
C MET A 84 -11.43 8.32 -20.14
N ILE A 85 -12.13 8.27 -19.01
CA ILE A 85 -13.29 7.43 -18.78
C ILE A 85 -14.51 8.34 -18.62
N GLU A 86 -15.55 8.12 -19.42
CA GLU A 86 -16.86 8.78 -19.27
C GLU A 86 -17.91 7.73 -18.94
N ASN A 87 -18.47 7.79 -17.73
CA ASN A 87 -19.63 6.98 -17.36
C ASN A 87 -20.90 7.79 -17.64
N LEU A 88 -21.65 7.36 -18.66
CA LEU A 88 -22.90 8.00 -19.11
C LEU A 88 -24.10 7.60 -18.23
N ILE A 89 -24.01 6.43 -17.61
CA ILE A 89 -24.90 5.97 -16.54
C ILE A 89 -24.07 5.59 -15.31
N ALA A 90 -24.71 5.33 -14.17
CA ALA A 90 -24.00 4.84 -13.00
C ALA A 90 -23.27 3.52 -13.34
N ASN A 91 -21.94 3.56 -13.38
CA ASN A 91 -21.12 2.43 -13.80
C ASN A 91 -19.81 2.35 -12.99
N HIS A 92 -19.10 1.23 -13.13
CA HIS A 92 -17.69 1.08 -12.75
C HIS A 92 -16.93 0.73 -14.02
N ALA A 93 -16.10 1.67 -14.48
CA ALA A 93 -15.29 1.53 -15.67
C ALA A 93 -13.83 1.79 -15.34
N ALA A 94 -12.92 1.12 -16.03
CA ALA A 94 -11.49 1.23 -15.79
C ALA A 94 -10.65 1.12 -17.05
N PHE A 95 -9.47 1.76 -17.02
CA PHE A 95 -8.31 1.29 -17.78
C PHE A 95 -7.50 0.34 -16.91
N THR A 96 -7.00 -0.75 -17.50
CA THR A 96 -6.29 -1.80 -16.77
C THR A 96 -4.95 -2.15 -17.40
N GLN A 97 -4.02 -2.60 -16.56
CA GLN A 97 -2.72 -3.13 -17.00
C GLN A 97 -2.25 -4.21 -16.02
N LEU A 98 -1.77 -5.34 -16.53
CA LEU A 98 -1.12 -6.36 -15.71
C LEU A 98 0.30 -5.90 -15.36
N ILE A 99 0.58 -5.74 -14.07
CA ILE A 99 1.88 -5.32 -13.54
C ILE A 99 2.61 -6.55 -13.01
N ARG A 100 3.83 -6.79 -13.50
CA ARG A 100 4.73 -7.83 -12.99
C ARG A 100 5.48 -7.29 -11.78
N VAL A 101 5.54 -8.08 -10.72
CA VAL A 101 6.11 -7.70 -9.42
C VAL A 101 6.86 -8.87 -8.81
N GLU A 102 7.70 -8.55 -7.83
CA GLU A 102 8.32 -9.51 -6.95
C GLU A 102 7.38 -9.84 -5.79
N GLU A 103 7.47 -11.07 -5.31
CA GLU A 103 6.78 -11.51 -4.09
C GLU A 103 7.36 -10.81 -2.85
N ASN A 104 6.61 -10.82 -1.74
CA ASN A 104 7.04 -10.29 -0.44
C ASN A 104 7.60 -8.84 -0.47
N SER A 105 7.14 -8.04 -1.43
CA SER A 105 7.69 -6.72 -1.76
C SER A 105 6.64 -5.62 -1.59
N ILE A 106 7.08 -4.36 -1.55
CA ILE A 106 6.21 -3.20 -1.35
C ILE A 106 6.31 -2.30 -2.55
N TYR A 107 5.16 -1.89 -3.09
CA TYR A 107 5.05 -1.02 -4.24
C TYR A 107 4.31 0.26 -3.88
N LYS A 108 4.87 1.41 -4.29
CA LYS A 108 4.15 2.67 -4.37
C LYS A 108 3.47 2.75 -5.73
N ILE A 109 2.16 2.95 -5.70
CA ILE A 109 1.32 3.22 -6.86
C ILE A 109 0.90 4.69 -6.79
N TYR A 110 1.07 5.41 -7.88
CA TYR A 110 0.84 6.85 -7.96
C TYR A 110 0.31 7.25 -9.32
N GLY A 111 -0.46 8.33 -9.38
CA GLY A 111 -0.86 8.93 -10.65
C GLY A 111 -1.59 10.25 -10.47
N TRP A 112 -1.86 10.92 -11.59
CA TRP A 112 -2.60 12.17 -11.62
C TRP A 112 -4.02 11.94 -12.12
N ILE A 113 -4.98 12.49 -11.38
CA ILE A 113 -6.40 12.39 -11.70
C ILE A 113 -7.00 13.80 -11.81
N LYS A 114 -7.80 14.00 -12.84
CA LYS A 114 -8.70 15.15 -13.00
C LYS A 114 -10.12 14.62 -13.19
N THR A 115 -11.13 15.37 -12.76
CA THR A 115 -12.53 14.95 -12.86
C THR A 115 -13.45 16.07 -13.31
N GLU A 116 -14.51 15.70 -14.01
CA GLU A 116 -15.59 16.57 -14.48
C GLU A 116 -16.93 15.88 -14.22
N ASN A 117 -17.85 16.53 -13.52
CA ASN A 117 -19.21 16.08 -13.25
C ASN A 117 -19.32 14.69 -12.60
N VAL A 118 -18.31 14.28 -11.83
CA VAL A 118 -18.36 13.02 -11.07
C VAL A 118 -19.27 13.17 -9.85
N GLY A 119 -20.21 12.24 -9.67
CA GLY A 119 -21.14 12.24 -8.53
C GLY A 119 -20.44 12.22 -7.18
N ARG A 120 -21.05 12.85 -6.16
CA ARG A 120 -20.44 13.05 -4.84
C ARG A 120 -20.75 11.97 -3.81
N ASP A 121 -21.82 11.21 -4.02
CA ASP A 121 -22.33 10.25 -3.04
C ASP A 121 -21.68 8.86 -3.15
N ASN A 122 -21.12 8.55 -4.32
CA ASN A 122 -20.47 7.27 -4.62
C ASN A 122 -18.97 7.42 -4.84
N LYS A 123 -18.25 6.28 -4.91
CA LYS A 123 -16.81 6.24 -5.16
C LYS A 123 -16.50 6.98 -6.47
N GLY A 124 -15.59 7.93 -6.39
CA GLY A 124 -15.16 8.76 -7.52
C GLY A 124 -14.07 8.10 -8.35
N ALA A 125 -13.30 8.93 -9.05
CA ALA A 125 -12.12 8.50 -9.78
C ALA A 125 -10.99 8.10 -8.83
N ASN A 126 -10.38 6.93 -9.00
CA ASN A 126 -9.38 6.37 -8.08
C ASN A 126 -8.41 5.41 -8.79
N ILE A 127 -7.30 5.08 -8.14
CA ILE A 127 -6.41 3.99 -8.56
C ILE A 127 -6.61 2.82 -7.61
N GLY A 128 -6.74 1.61 -8.15
CA GLY A 128 -6.94 0.40 -7.36
C GLY A 128 -6.28 -0.83 -7.98
N ILE A 129 -6.48 -1.96 -7.33
CA ILE A 129 -6.02 -3.27 -7.77
C ILE A 129 -7.24 -4.17 -7.91
N GLU A 130 -7.31 -4.94 -8.99
CA GLU A 130 -8.41 -5.87 -9.22
C GLU A 130 -8.58 -6.84 -8.04
N GLY A 131 -9.84 -7.07 -7.64
CA GLY A 131 -10.17 -7.96 -6.53
C GLY A 131 -9.94 -7.36 -5.14
N LYS A 132 -9.49 -6.10 -5.02
CA LYS A 132 -9.31 -5.41 -3.74
C LYS A 132 -10.34 -4.29 -3.57
N MET A 133 -10.91 -4.20 -2.37
CA MET A 133 -11.92 -3.18 -2.01
C MET A 133 -11.30 -1.81 -1.71
N ASP A 134 -10.03 -1.85 -1.31
CA ASP A 134 -9.21 -0.70 -0.98
C ASP A 134 -8.59 -0.09 -2.22
N ASN A 135 -8.58 1.24 -2.27
CA ASN A 135 -8.11 2.03 -3.41
C ASN A 135 -7.34 3.24 -2.89
N SER A 136 -6.72 4.00 -3.79
CA SER A 136 -6.29 5.36 -3.48
C SER A 136 -7.47 6.20 -3.00
N LYS A 137 -7.16 7.34 -2.36
CA LYS A 137 -8.17 8.40 -2.19
C LYS A 137 -8.85 8.68 -3.53
N ASP A 138 -10.17 8.80 -3.51
CA ASP A 138 -10.96 9.06 -4.69
C ASP A 138 -11.23 10.56 -4.91
N ILE A 139 -11.48 10.92 -6.16
CA ILE A 139 -11.75 12.28 -6.59
C ILE A 139 -13.17 12.36 -7.16
N ARG A 140 -13.97 13.30 -6.63
CA ARG A 140 -15.36 13.53 -7.01
C ARG A 140 -15.59 14.97 -7.45
N GLY A 141 -16.72 15.22 -8.09
CA GLY A 141 -17.11 16.53 -8.62
C GLY A 141 -16.23 17.01 -9.78
N SER A 142 -16.36 18.29 -10.11
CA SER A 142 -15.51 18.98 -11.08
C SER A 142 -14.40 19.72 -10.35
N ASN A 143 -13.15 19.37 -10.64
CA ASN A 143 -12.00 19.94 -9.91
C ASN A 143 -11.17 20.93 -10.74
N GLY A 144 -11.28 20.91 -12.07
CA GLY A 144 -10.59 21.80 -13.01
C GLY A 144 -9.06 21.68 -13.06
N LYS A 145 -8.46 20.84 -12.20
CA LYS A 145 -7.01 20.68 -12.07
C LYS A 145 -6.64 19.24 -11.75
N TRP A 146 -5.49 18.82 -12.27
CA TRP A 146 -4.88 17.53 -11.93
C TRP A 146 -4.55 17.48 -10.44
N LYS A 147 -4.85 16.35 -9.80
CA LYS A 147 -4.55 16.08 -8.40
C LYS A 147 -3.82 14.74 -8.30
N PRO A 148 -2.76 14.67 -7.49
CA PRO A 148 -2.07 13.42 -7.27
C PRO A 148 -2.91 12.51 -6.37
N VAL A 149 -2.87 11.22 -6.64
CA VAL A 149 -3.34 10.17 -5.73
C VAL A 149 -2.26 9.12 -5.59
N GLU A 150 -2.23 8.45 -4.44
CA GLU A 150 -1.31 7.36 -4.18
C GLU A 150 -1.97 6.23 -3.39
N LEU A 151 -1.39 5.05 -3.52
CA LEU A 151 -1.75 3.81 -2.87
C LEU A 151 -0.48 3.00 -2.66
N TYR A 152 -0.33 2.34 -1.52
CA TYR A 152 0.74 1.37 -1.34
C TYR A 152 0.17 -0.04 -1.46
N ALA A 153 0.93 -0.94 -2.06
CA ALA A 153 0.59 -2.35 -2.19
C ALA A 153 1.71 -3.20 -1.60
N ARG A 154 1.36 -4.23 -0.85
CA ARG A 154 2.30 -5.24 -0.37
C ARG A 154 1.94 -6.58 -0.99
N THR A 155 2.88 -7.18 -1.70
CA THR A 155 2.75 -8.53 -2.25
C THR A 155 3.12 -9.55 -1.18
N GLY A 156 2.38 -10.65 -1.11
CA GLY A 156 2.71 -11.83 -0.32
C GLY A 156 3.51 -12.83 -1.12
N GLU A 157 3.71 -14.01 -0.54
CA GLU A 157 4.28 -15.19 -1.20
C GLU A 157 3.48 -15.58 -2.45
N ASP A 158 4.17 -16.05 -3.50
CA ASP A 158 3.61 -16.47 -4.79
C ASP A 158 2.90 -15.37 -5.62
N VAL A 159 2.93 -14.11 -5.17
CA VAL A 159 2.34 -12.99 -5.91
C VAL A 159 3.36 -12.38 -6.85
N ILE A 160 3.35 -12.83 -8.11
CA ILE A 160 4.25 -12.36 -9.18
C ILE A 160 3.64 -11.30 -10.12
N SER A 161 2.35 -10.99 -9.94
CA SER A 161 1.66 -9.96 -10.71
C SER A 161 0.38 -9.51 -10.04
N PHE A 162 -0.07 -8.29 -10.35
CA PHE A 162 -1.42 -7.82 -10.07
C PHE A 162 -1.98 -7.00 -11.23
N LYS A 163 -3.30 -6.92 -11.36
CA LYS A 163 -3.94 -6.05 -12.35
C LYS A 163 -4.20 -4.67 -11.73
N LEU A 164 -3.49 -3.66 -12.23
CA LEU A 164 -3.69 -2.25 -11.90
C LEU A 164 -4.95 -1.75 -12.58
N MET A 165 -5.74 -0.92 -11.87
CA MET A 165 -6.97 -0.33 -12.39
C MET A 165 -7.01 1.18 -12.15
N LEU A 166 -7.28 1.95 -13.21
CA LEU A 166 -7.60 3.37 -13.17
C LEU A 166 -9.12 3.50 -13.28
N ASN A 167 -9.81 3.71 -12.17
CA ASN A 167 -11.25 3.51 -12.07
C ASN A 167 -12.02 4.83 -12.06
N LEU A 168 -13.21 4.83 -12.66
CA LEU A 168 -14.32 5.71 -12.29
C LEU A 168 -15.47 4.85 -11.74
N GLY A 169 -15.83 5.09 -10.48
CA GLY A 169 -16.70 4.21 -9.70
C GLY A 169 -15.93 3.14 -8.93
N GLY A 170 -16.64 2.12 -8.48
CA GLY A 170 -16.05 0.91 -7.88
C GLY A 170 -17.09 -0.16 -7.59
N TYR A 171 -16.62 -1.30 -7.09
CA TYR A 171 -17.49 -2.40 -6.68
C TYR A 171 -18.55 -1.93 -5.69
N ALA A 172 -19.82 -2.22 -6.01
CA ALA A 172 -21.00 -1.77 -5.25
C ALA A 172 -21.11 -0.24 -5.01
N SER A 173 -20.32 0.58 -5.72
CA SER A 173 -20.33 2.04 -5.61
C SER A 173 -20.13 2.68 -6.98
N LEU A 174 -21.15 2.51 -7.82
CA LEU A 174 -21.16 2.97 -9.21
C LEU A 174 -21.30 4.49 -9.29
N ASN A 175 -20.72 5.11 -10.32
CA ASN A 175 -20.76 6.57 -10.46
C ASN A 175 -20.84 7.01 -11.93
N THR A 176 -21.25 8.26 -12.16
CA THR A 176 -21.33 8.93 -13.47
C THR A 176 -20.23 9.99 -13.60
N GLY A 177 -20.10 10.58 -14.79
CA GLY A 177 -19.21 11.71 -15.06
C GLY A 177 -17.95 11.31 -15.81
N LYS A 178 -16.93 12.17 -15.78
CA LYS A 178 -15.66 11.96 -16.47
C LYS A 178 -14.48 11.96 -15.52
N ALA A 179 -13.59 11.01 -15.73
CA ALA A 179 -12.31 10.90 -15.06
C ALA A 179 -11.19 10.89 -16.10
N PHE A 180 -10.14 11.66 -15.84
CA PHE A 180 -8.96 11.75 -16.68
C PHE A 180 -7.75 11.29 -15.87
N PHE A 181 -6.86 10.52 -16.50
CA PHE A 181 -5.68 9.95 -15.84
C PHE A 181 -4.42 10.20 -16.65
N ASP A 182 -3.32 10.50 -15.96
CA ASP A 182 -2.02 10.76 -16.57
C ASP A 182 -0.85 10.44 -15.60
N GLU A 183 0.35 10.24 -16.15
CA GLU A 183 1.61 9.95 -15.45
C GLU A 183 1.49 8.88 -14.35
N ILE A 184 1.15 7.66 -14.76
CA ILE A 184 0.98 6.53 -13.83
C ILE A 184 2.32 5.92 -13.47
N VAL A 185 2.55 5.73 -12.17
CA VAL A 185 3.79 5.20 -11.63
C VAL A 185 3.49 4.01 -10.74
N VAL A 186 4.19 2.90 -10.96
CA VAL A 186 4.35 1.83 -9.99
C VAL A 186 5.85 1.62 -9.79
N LYS A 187 6.30 1.69 -8.55
CA LYS A 187 7.72 1.51 -8.18
C LYS A 187 7.82 0.73 -6.90
N GLU A 188 8.83 -0.13 -6.81
CA GLU A 188 9.15 -0.81 -5.58
C GLU A 188 9.74 0.19 -4.57
N VAL A 189 9.49 -0.03 -3.29
CA VAL A 189 9.96 0.81 -2.19
C VAL A 189 10.36 -0.06 -1.00
N GLU A 190 11.37 0.36 -0.25
CA GLU A 190 11.82 -0.40 0.92
C GLU A 190 10.78 -0.41 2.05
N ASN A 191 10.05 0.69 2.19
CA ASN A 191 9.23 0.95 3.36
C ASN A 191 7.95 1.72 2.97
N VAL A 192 6.95 1.67 3.85
CA VAL A 192 5.72 2.46 3.74
C VAL A 192 5.83 3.68 4.67
N PRO A 193 5.49 4.90 4.23
CA PRO A 193 5.41 6.06 5.12
C PRO A 193 4.39 5.84 6.25
N GLY A 194 4.65 6.39 7.43
CA GLY A 194 3.70 6.34 8.54
C GLY A 194 2.34 6.90 8.15
N GLY A 195 1.27 6.13 8.40
CA GLY A 195 -0.12 6.53 8.11
C GLY A 195 -0.55 6.39 6.64
N ALA A 196 0.29 5.87 5.75
CA ALA A 196 -0.12 5.60 4.38
C ALA A 196 -1.07 4.39 4.30
N HIS A 197 -1.99 4.42 3.34
CA HIS A 197 -2.92 3.33 3.09
C HIS A 197 -2.22 2.19 2.33
N VAL A 198 -2.25 0.97 2.87
CA VAL A 198 -1.60 -0.22 2.29
C VAL A 198 -2.61 -1.29 1.96
N VAL A 199 -2.56 -1.78 0.73
CA VAL A 199 -3.34 -2.92 0.25
C VAL A 199 -2.47 -4.17 0.28
N SER A 200 -2.91 -5.19 1.00
CA SER A 200 -2.24 -6.50 0.99
C SER A 200 -2.77 -7.35 -0.17
N ILE A 201 -1.86 -7.83 -1.01
CA ILE A 201 -2.12 -8.74 -2.11
C ILE A 201 -1.50 -10.07 -1.73
N ASN A 202 -2.34 -11.05 -1.40
CA ASN A 202 -1.92 -12.42 -1.16
C ASN A 202 -2.53 -13.31 -2.24
N TRP A 203 -1.88 -14.43 -2.53
CA TRP A 203 -2.53 -15.48 -3.29
C TRP A 203 -3.77 -15.97 -2.52
N GLU A 204 -4.95 -15.71 -3.07
CA GLU A 204 -6.17 -16.33 -2.57
C GLU A 204 -6.28 -17.69 -3.24
N GLU A 205 -5.97 -18.75 -2.50
CA GLU A 205 -6.34 -20.11 -2.91
C GLU A 205 -7.87 -20.16 -3.03
N LYS A 206 -8.37 -20.06 -4.26
CA LYS A 206 -9.75 -20.44 -4.55
C LYS A 206 -9.92 -21.91 -4.20
N GLY A 207 -10.41 -22.18 -2.99
CA GLY A 207 -10.93 -23.47 -2.56
C GLY A 207 -9.88 -24.53 -2.25
N ARG A 208 -9.02 -24.31 -1.24
CA ARG A 208 -8.78 -25.38 -0.28
C ARG A 208 -9.68 -25.13 0.91
N ASN A 209 -10.65 -26.02 1.11
CA ASN A 209 -11.24 -26.18 2.43
C ASN A 209 -10.07 -26.34 3.39
N SER A 210 -9.81 -25.33 4.21
CA SER A 210 -8.88 -25.46 5.31
C SER A 210 -9.48 -26.54 6.19
N PHE A 211 -8.97 -27.77 6.07
CA PHE A 211 -9.11 -28.75 7.11
C PHE A 211 -8.32 -28.19 8.28
N GLN A 212 -8.99 -27.33 9.04
CA GLN A 212 -8.49 -26.80 10.29
C GLN A 212 -8.52 -28.01 11.22
N SER A 213 -7.33 -28.46 11.64
CA SER A 213 -7.19 -29.59 12.56
C SER A 213 -7.80 -29.21 13.91
N THR A 214 -9.13 -29.31 14.02
CA THR A 214 -9.87 -29.09 15.25
C THR A 214 -9.70 -30.33 16.10
N PHE A 215 -8.89 -30.23 17.17
CA PHE A 215 -8.88 -31.26 18.21
C PHE A 215 -10.06 -31.00 19.14
N SER A 216 -11.07 -31.86 19.09
CA SER A 216 -12.20 -31.83 20.03
C SER A 216 -11.84 -32.64 21.27
N ILE A 217 -11.72 -31.99 22.43
CA ILE A 217 -11.71 -32.66 23.73
C ILE A 217 -12.84 -32.07 24.56
N MET A 218 -13.80 -32.92 24.95
CA MET A 218 -14.88 -32.60 25.91
C MET A 218 -15.62 -31.27 25.66
N GLY A 219 -16.04 -31.01 24.42
CA GLY A 219 -16.99 -29.95 24.10
C GLY A 219 -16.47 -28.51 24.20
N TYR A 220 -15.15 -28.32 24.30
CA TYR A 220 -14.54 -27.00 24.29
C TYR A 220 -13.75 -26.79 22.99
N GLU A 221 -14.17 -25.81 22.18
CA GLU A 221 -13.42 -25.42 20.98
C GLU A 221 -12.22 -24.56 21.38
N ILE A 222 -11.02 -25.16 21.38
CA ILE A 222 -9.78 -24.42 21.60
C ILE A 222 -9.23 -23.98 20.24
N THR A 223 -9.39 -22.70 19.92
CA THR A 223 -8.76 -22.08 18.75
C THR A 223 -7.34 -21.61 19.12
N LEU A 224 -6.33 -22.23 18.52
CA LEU A 224 -4.94 -21.79 18.70
C LEU A 224 -4.67 -20.62 17.75
N PRO A 225 -4.17 -19.46 18.24
CA PRO A 225 -3.79 -18.36 17.38
C PRO A 225 -2.74 -18.78 16.36
N LYS A 226 -2.79 -18.22 15.14
CA LYS A 226 -1.81 -18.48 14.06
C LYS A 226 -0.35 -18.23 14.48
N ASP A 227 -0.16 -17.44 15.54
CA ASP A 227 1.13 -17.04 16.11
C ASP A 227 1.56 -17.85 17.34
N ILE A 228 0.89 -18.96 17.68
CA ILE A 228 1.16 -19.70 18.93
C ILE A 228 2.60 -20.21 19.03
N TRP A 229 3.26 -20.44 17.90
CA TRP A 229 4.67 -20.82 17.84
C TRP A 229 5.60 -19.75 18.47
N LYS A 230 5.21 -18.47 18.48
CA LYS A 230 5.96 -17.39 19.15
C LYS A 230 5.97 -17.56 20.68
N PHE A 231 4.90 -18.09 21.26
CA PHE A 231 4.86 -18.41 22.69
C PHE A 231 5.81 -19.57 23.03
N PHE A 232 5.85 -20.62 22.21
CA PHE A 232 6.80 -21.72 22.37
C PHE A 232 8.26 -21.27 22.23
N LEU A 233 8.55 -20.33 21.32
CA LEU A 233 9.88 -19.75 21.16
C LEU A 233 10.32 -18.98 22.42
N SER A 234 9.40 -18.20 23.01
CA SER A 234 9.67 -17.44 24.24
C SER A 234 9.86 -18.35 25.46
N ALA A 235 9.06 -19.41 25.59
CA ALA A 235 9.20 -20.39 26.66
C ALA A 235 10.52 -21.17 26.57
N ALA A 236 10.92 -21.57 25.36
CA ALA A 236 12.21 -22.22 25.13
C ALA A 236 13.40 -21.31 25.53
N PHE A 237 13.32 -20.01 25.23
CA PHE A 237 14.35 -19.05 25.63
C PHE A 237 14.50 -18.95 27.15
N VAL A 238 13.40 -18.88 27.90
CA VAL A 238 13.41 -18.81 29.37
C VAL A 238 13.99 -20.10 29.98
N ILE A 239 13.62 -21.26 29.43
CA ILE A 239 14.15 -22.56 29.88
C ILE A 239 15.66 -22.65 29.63
N ILE A 240 16.12 -22.26 28.43
CA ILE A 240 17.56 -22.26 28.09
C ILE A 240 18.33 -21.29 28.99
N ALA A 241 17.82 -20.08 29.21
CA ALA A 241 18.44 -19.11 30.11
C ALA A 241 18.52 -19.64 31.56
N GLY A 242 17.48 -20.31 32.04
CA GLY A 242 17.46 -20.95 33.36
C GLY A 242 18.50 -22.07 33.48
N ILE A 243 18.63 -22.92 32.46
CA ILE A 243 19.64 -24.00 32.42
C ILE A 243 21.06 -23.40 32.42
N LEU A 244 21.30 -22.37 31.61
CA LEU A 244 22.61 -21.69 31.55
C LEU A 244 22.96 -21.03 32.88
N PHE A 245 21.99 -20.37 33.53
CA PHE A 245 22.17 -19.80 34.86
C PHE A 245 22.49 -20.86 35.91
N PHE A 246 21.79 -22.00 35.90
CA PHE A 246 22.06 -23.12 36.79
C PHE A 246 23.47 -23.72 36.59
N ILE A 247 23.90 -23.88 35.34
CA ILE A 247 25.26 -24.34 35.01
C ILE A 247 26.31 -23.34 35.49
N TYR A 248 26.07 -22.04 35.30
CA TYR A 248 26.94 -20.96 35.77
C TYR A 248 27.10 -20.98 37.29
N VAL A 249 25.99 -21.04 38.04
CA VAL A 249 26.00 -21.11 39.50
C VAL A 249 26.72 -22.36 39.99
N ARG A 250 26.46 -23.53 39.39
CA ARG A 250 27.10 -24.80 39.77
C ARG A 250 28.62 -24.77 39.53
N ARG A 251 29.09 -24.18 38.43
CA ARG A 251 30.52 -24.02 38.15
C ARG A 251 31.21 -23.09 39.15
N HIS A 252 30.54 -22.00 39.55
CA HIS A 252 31.10 -21.07 40.52
C HIS A 252 31.01 -21.58 41.97
N SER A 253 29.99 -22.36 42.33
CA SER A 253 29.91 -23.00 43.65
C SER A 253 30.98 -24.08 43.85
N THR A 254 31.45 -24.72 42.78
CA THR A 254 32.57 -25.69 42.88
C THR A 254 33.96 -25.04 43.00
N GLN A 255 34.09 -23.73 42.73
CA GLN A 255 35.36 -23.03 42.93
C GLN A 255 35.51 -22.42 44.33
N THR A 256 34.41 -22.19 45.06
CA THR A 256 34.43 -21.70 46.45
C THR A 256 34.50 -22.80 47.51
N GLY A 257 34.46 -24.09 47.11
CA GLY A 257 34.55 -25.24 48.03
C GLY A 257 35.96 -25.85 48.19
N ARG A 258 37.00 -25.22 47.63
CA ARG A 258 38.41 -25.64 47.82
C ARG A 258 39.28 -24.43 48.13
N THR A 259 39.07 -23.86 49.32
CA THR A 259 40.14 -23.28 50.15
C THR A 259 39.60 -23.10 51.55
N LEU A 260 40.14 -23.95 52.43
CA LEU A 260 40.10 -23.95 53.91
C LEU A 260 38.76 -24.31 54.56
#